data_AF-A0A8T4J7Y3-F1
#
_entry.id   AF-A0A8T4J7Y3-F1
#
_cell.length_a   1.000
_cell.length_b   1.000
_cell.length_c   1.000
_cell.angle_alpha   90.00
_cell.angle_beta   90.00
_cell.angle_gamma   90.00
#
_symmetry.space_group_name_H-M   'P 1'
#
loop_
_entity.id
_entity.type
_entity.pdbx_description
1 polymer ?
#
loop_
_entity_poly.entity_id
_entity_poly.type
_entity_poly.pdbx_seq_one_letter_code
_entity_poly.pdbx_strand_id
1 'polypeptide(L)' 'SVTGASEKMSLASTLVFAATGHAPFHGANPVETVFMLLREGPDLEGMSEELRPLIESCMRMAAEERPT' A
#
# COMPACT_ATOMS: atom_id res chain seq x y z
N SER A 1 3.71 -1.49 18.47
CA SER A 1 4.37 -0.17 18.53
C SER A 1 4.26 0.48 17.17
N VAL A 2 3.77 1.72 17.07
CA VAL A 2 3.77 2.45 15.80
C VAL A 2 5.21 2.88 15.49
N THR A 3 5.68 2.58 14.28
CA THR A 3 7.03 2.94 13.81
C THR A 3 6.90 3.86 12.59
N GLY A 4 7.97 4.59 12.24
CA GLY A 4 7.96 5.42 11.02
C GLY A 4 7.63 4.62 9.75
N ALA A 5 8.01 3.33 9.69
CA ALA A 5 7.63 2.44 8.60
C ALA A 5 6.11 2.16 8.57
N SER A 6 5.46 2.04 9.73
CA SER A 6 4.01 1.86 9.83
C SER A 6 3.26 3.10 9.31
N GLU A 7 3.75 4.29 9.66
CA GLU A 7 3.21 5.57 9.17
C GLU A 7 3.31 5.69 7.64
N LYS A 8 4.44 5.27 7.05
CA LYS A 8 4.65 5.27 5.58
C LYS A 8 3.65 4.38 4.84
N MET A 9 3.33 3.21 5.38
CA MET A 9 2.35 2.30 4.77
C MET A 9 0.93 2.86 4.85
N SER A 10 0.54 3.40 6.01
CA SER A 10 -0.77 4.02 6.20
C SER A 10 -0.96 5.27 5.32
N LEU A 11 0.08 6.11 5.21
CA LEU A 11 0.08 7.27 4.32
C LEU A 11 -0.05 6.86 2.85
N ALA A 12 0.73 5.88 2.39
CA ALA A 12 0.64 5.38 1.03
C ALA A 12 -0.76 4.84 0.72
N SER A 13 -1.38 4.12 1.65
CA SER A 13 -2.76 3.63 1.49
C SER A 13 -3.77 4.77 1.35
N THR A 14 -3.56 5.86 2.07
CA THR A 14 -4.40 7.06 1.98
C THR A 14 -4.23 7.74 0.61
N LEU A 15 -3.00 7.83 0.11
CA LEU A 15 -2.71 8.44 -1.20
C LEU A 15 -3.29 7.61 -2.35
N VAL A 16 -3.20 6.28 -2.29
CA VAL A 16 -3.86 5.39 -3.27
C VAL A 16 -5.35 5.67 -3.31
N PHE A 17 -6.01 5.68 -2.15
CA PHE A 17 -7.44 5.94 -2.09
C PHE A 17 -7.80 7.34 -2.63
N ALA A 18 -7.02 8.36 -2.27
CA ALA A 18 -7.26 9.72 -2.73
C ALA A 18 -7.07 9.89 -4.25
N ALA A 19 -6.12 9.18 -4.85
CA ALA A 19 -5.79 9.28 -6.26
C ALA A 19 -6.71 8.43 -7.16
N THR A 20 -7.12 7.26 -6.68
CA THR A 20 -7.76 6.22 -7.50
C THR A 20 -9.24 5.98 -7.16
N GLY A 21 -9.68 6.39 -5.96
CA GLY A 21 -11.03 6.14 -5.45
C GLY A 21 -11.24 4.74 -4.85
N HIS A 22 -10.22 3.88 -4.83
CA HIS A 22 -10.28 2.55 -4.22
C HIS A 22 -9.10 2.29 -3.28
N ALA A 23 -9.27 1.31 -2.39
CA ALA A 23 -8.19 0.89 -1.50
C ALA A 23 -7.12 0.10 -2.27
N PRO A 24 -5.85 0.14 -1.83
CA PRO A 24 -4.78 -0.68 -2.42
C PRO A 24 -5.01 -2.19 -2.21
N PHE A 25 -5.78 -2.58 -1.19
CA PHE A 25 -6.13 -3.98 -0.92
C PHE A 25 -7.62 -4.04 -0.60
N HIS A 26 -8.36 -4.92 -1.27
CA HIS A 26 -9.83 -4.89 -1.29
C HIS A 26 -10.45 -6.30 -1.36
N GLY A 27 -9.99 -7.20 -0.47
CA GLY A 27 -10.58 -8.52 -0.32
C GLY A 27 -12.02 -8.48 0.23
N ALA A 28 -12.81 -9.53 -0.02
CA ALA A 28 -14.22 -9.56 0.40
C ALA A 28 -14.39 -9.69 1.93
N ASN A 29 -13.33 -10.07 2.64
CA ASN A 29 -13.26 -10.16 4.09
C ASN A 29 -11.82 -9.87 4.58
N PRO A 30 -11.62 -9.63 5.90
CA PRO A 30 -10.29 -9.29 6.43
C PRO A 30 -9.20 -10.34 6.14
N VAL A 31 -9.55 -11.62 6.09
CA VAL A 31 -8.60 -12.71 5.81
C VAL A 31 -8.09 -12.59 4.37
N GLU A 32 -8.99 -12.38 3.41
CA GLU A 32 -8.64 -12.15 2.02
C GLU A 32 -7.79 -10.89 1.84
N THR A 33 -8.16 -9.77 2.49
CA THR A 33 -7.35 -8.53 2.41
C THR A 33 -5.93 -8.75 2.92
N VAL A 34 -5.76 -9.50 4.01
CA VAL A 34 -4.42 -9.85 4.52
C VAL A 34 -3.68 -10.77 3.55
N PHE A 35 -4.39 -11.72 2.92
CA PHE A 35 -3.78 -12.62 1.94
C PHE A 35 -3.29 -11.88 0.70
N MET A 36 -4.11 -10.97 0.15
CA MET A 36 -3.72 -10.08 -0.95
C MET A 36 -2.49 -9.25 -0.57
N LEU A 37 -2.51 -8.65 0.62
CA LEU A 37 -1.39 -7.88 1.15
C LEU A 37 -0.10 -8.72 1.17
N LEU A 38 -0.18 -9.97 1.64
CA LEU A 38 0.97 -10.86 1.75
C LEU A 38 1.48 -11.43 0.42
N ARG A 39 0.67 -11.49 -0.65
CA ARG A 39 1.00 -12.28 -1.85
C ARG A 39 0.85 -11.58 -3.18
N GLU A 40 -0.09 -10.65 -3.31
CA GLU A 40 -0.49 -10.06 -4.58
C GLU A 40 0.07 -8.65 -4.79
N GLY A 41 0.26 -7.91 -3.70
CA GLY A 41 0.70 -6.51 -3.75
C GLY A 41 -0.48 -5.53 -3.94
N PRO A 42 -0.21 -4.21 -3.84
CA PRO A 42 -1.27 -3.21 -3.88
C PRO A 42 -1.81 -3.01 -5.29
N ASP A 43 -3.11 -2.84 -5.40
CA ASP A 43 -3.75 -2.31 -6.60
C ASP A 43 -3.46 -0.80 -6.72
N LEU A 44 -2.86 -0.43 -7.85
CA LEU A 44 -2.46 0.93 -8.19
C LEU A 44 -3.04 1.36 -9.56
N GLU A 45 -4.09 0.69 -10.03
CA GLU A 45 -4.82 1.11 -11.23
C GLU A 45 -5.28 2.59 -11.09
N GLY A 46 -5.13 3.37 -12.16
CA GLY A 46 -5.49 4.81 -12.14
C GLY A 46 -4.51 5.75 -11.42
N MET A 47 -3.48 5.23 -10.74
CA MET A 47 -2.39 6.05 -10.20
C MET A 47 -1.52 6.64 -11.33
N SER A 48 -0.98 7.84 -11.15
CA SER A 48 0.01 8.39 -12.07
C SER A 48 1.30 7.58 -12.07
N GLU A 49 1.90 7.40 -13.26
CA GLU A 49 3.14 6.63 -13.42
C GLU A 49 4.33 7.25 -12.68
N GLU A 50 4.31 8.56 -12.44
CA GLU A 50 5.37 9.24 -11.67
C GLU A 50 5.34 8.86 -10.18
N LEU A 51 4.16 8.60 -9.61
CA LEU A 51 3.99 8.29 -8.19
C LEU A 51 4.01 6.78 -7.91
N ARG A 52 3.65 5.96 -8.91
CA ARG A 52 3.57 4.50 -8.79
C ARG A 52 4.81 3.87 -8.13
N PRO A 53 6.07 4.17 -8.54
CA PRO A 53 7.26 3.55 -7.93
C PRO A 53 7.46 3.91 -6.45
N LEU A 54 7.13 5.16 -6.08
CA LEU A 54 7.23 5.60 -4.69
C LEU A 54 6.21 4.87 -3.82
N ILE A 55 4.97 4.77 -4.29
CA ILE A 55 3.89 4.09 -3.56
C ILE A 55 4.20 2.60 -3.38
N GLU A 56 4.68 1.93 -4.43
CA GLU A 56 5.14 0.54 -4.35
C GLU A 56 6.24 0.36 -3.30
N SER A 57 7.23 1.27 -3.24
CA SER A 57 8.30 1.21 -2.25
C SER A 57 7.80 1.40 -0.81
N CYS A 58 6.84 2.32 -0.60
CA CYS A 58 6.23 2.55 0.71
C CYS A 58 5.34 1.40 1.18
N MET A 59 4.85 0.57 0.26
CA MET A 59 3.96 -0.57 0.52
C MET A 59 4.68 -1.93 0.58
N ARG A 60 6.02 -1.94 0.60
CA ARG A 60 6.79 -3.18 0.82
C ARG A 60 6.39 -3.87 2.13
N MET A 61 6.33 -5.21 2.08
CA MET A 61 5.92 -6.03 3.23
C MET A 61 6.90 -5.89 4.39
N ALA A 62 8.19 -6.07 4.10
CA ALA A 62 9.27 -5.85 5.04
C ALA A 62 9.40 -4.35 5.32
N ALA A 63 9.32 -3.97 6.60
CA ALA A 63 9.33 -2.57 7.02
C ALA A 63 10.67 -1.89 6.71
N GLU A 64 11.75 -2.67 6.75
CA GLU A 64 13.13 -2.30 6.44
C GLU A 64 13.38 -2.06 4.94
N GLU A 65 12.51 -2.55 4.06
CA GLU A 65 12.58 -2.31 2.62
C GLU A 65 11.88 -1.00 2.20
N ARG A 66 11.20 -0.32 3.13
CA ARG A 66 10.55 0.96 2.86
C ARG A 66 11.56 2.11 2.92
N PRO A 67 11.35 3.20 2.15
CA PRO A 67 12.20 4.40 2.20
C PRO A 67 12.33 4.95 3.63
N THR A 68 13.46 5.53 4.02
CA THR A 68 13.70 6.10 5.37
C THR A 68 13.19 7.52 5.51
#